data_AF-A0A821XAX4-F1
#
_entry.id   AF-A0A821XAX4-F1
#
_cell.length_a   1.000
_cell.length_b   1.000
_cell.length_c   1.000
_cell.angle_alpha   90.00
_cell.angle_beta   90.00
_cell.angle_gamma   90.00
#
_symmetry.space_group_name_H-M   'P 1'
#
loop_
_entity.id
_entity.type
_entity.pdbx_description
1 polymer ?
#
loop_
_entity_poly.entity_id
_entity_poly.type
_entity_poly.pdbx_seq_one_letter_code
_entity_poly.pdbx_strand_id
1 'polypeptide(L)'
;PEFYGNLYTPVASLRDPTITALVYLIWNQRNSKMNINQVKNTAEYQACINKYPNWKNLVDEALKDMLFDVRNFQSHGYTVKNGQIAYIEQDNVVYNISYGYKTLFAYLHEHEKSNEI
;
A
#
# COMPACT_ATOMS: atom_id res chain seq x y z
N PRO A 1 -13.47 -28.58 -6.38
CA PRO A 1 -13.99 -27.32 -6.93
C PRO A 1 -12.95 -26.21 -6.74
N GLU A 2 -12.12 -26.01 -7.77
CA GLU A 2 -11.09 -24.97 -7.80
C GLU A 2 -11.77 -23.62 -8.06
N PHE A 3 -11.77 -22.78 -7.03
CA PHE A 3 -12.41 -21.47 -7.04
C PHE A 3 -11.58 -20.48 -7.88
N TYR A 4 -12.28 -19.65 -8.66
CA TYR A 4 -11.82 -18.64 -9.63
C TYR A 4 -10.95 -17.49 -9.06
N GLY A 5 -10.20 -17.70 -7.98
CA GLY A 5 -9.39 -16.67 -7.31
C GLY A 5 -8.00 -16.43 -7.92
N ASN A 6 -7.50 -17.33 -8.78
CA ASN A 6 -6.16 -17.24 -9.37
C ASN A 6 -6.05 -16.25 -10.57
N LEU A 7 -7.13 -15.54 -10.90
CA LEU A 7 -7.17 -14.71 -12.12
C LEU A 7 -6.65 -13.28 -11.93
N TYR A 8 -6.38 -12.82 -10.71
CA TYR A 8 -5.71 -11.53 -10.52
C TYR A 8 -4.20 -11.70 -10.51
N THR A 9 -3.64 -11.98 -11.68
CA THR A 9 -2.21 -11.76 -11.93
C THR A 9 -2.09 -10.32 -12.42
N PRO A 10 -1.69 -9.33 -11.59
CA PRO A 10 -1.52 -7.97 -12.08
C PRO A 10 -0.50 -7.99 -13.23
N VAL A 11 -0.97 -7.70 -14.45
CA VAL A 11 -0.21 -7.86 -15.70
C VAL A 11 0.97 -6.87 -15.78
N ALA A 12 1.01 -5.87 -14.90
CA ALA A 12 2.13 -4.97 -14.73
C ALA A 12 2.36 -4.64 -13.25
N SER A 13 3.54 -4.96 -12.73
CA SER A 13 4.04 -4.40 -11.47
C SER A 13 5.02 -3.27 -11.79
N LEU A 14 4.67 -2.03 -11.46
CA LEU A 14 5.63 -0.93 -11.58
C LEU A 14 6.49 -0.88 -10.31
N ARG A 15 7.76 -1.24 -10.43
CA ARG A 15 8.75 -1.12 -9.34
C ARG A 15 9.64 0.07 -9.64
N ASP A 16 9.38 1.17 -8.95
CA ASP A 16 10.15 2.40 -9.14
C ASP A 16 10.55 3.01 -7.79
N PRO A 17 11.83 3.39 -7.60
CA PRO A 17 12.28 4.09 -6.40
C PRO A 17 11.47 5.37 -6.10
N THR A 18 10.96 6.09 -7.12
CA THR A 18 10.15 7.29 -6.90
C THR A 18 8.80 6.97 -6.28
N ILE A 19 8.19 5.83 -6.65
CA ILE A 19 6.93 5.36 -6.08
C ILE A 19 7.16 4.85 -4.66
N THR A 20 8.25 4.11 -4.45
CA THR A 20 8.65 3.65 -3.12
C THR A 20 8.89 4.84 -2.18
N ALA A 21 9.58 5.89 -2.64
CA ALA A 21 9.79 7.11 -1.88
C ALA A 21 8.46 7.80 -1.52
N LEU A 22 7.50 7.86 -2.46
CA LEU A 22 6.17 8.42 -2.23
C LEU A 22 5.39 7.62 -1.18
N VAL A 23 5.46 6.28 -1.21
CA VAL A 23 4.84 5.41 -0.20
C VAL A 23 5.45 5.67 1.18
N TYR A 24 6.78 5.71 1.28
CA TYR A 24 7.46 5.99 2.55
C TYR A 24 7.17 7.38 3.10
N LEU A 25 7.07 8.40 2.24
CA LEU A 25 6.66 9.74 2.65
C LEU A 25 5.27 9.70 3.32
N ILE A 26 4.30 9.07 2.67
CA ILE A 26 2.92 8.94 3.20
C ILE A 26 2.93 8.16 4.52
N TRP A 27 3.69 7.07 4.58
CA TRP A 27 3.82 6.25 5.79
C TRP A 27 4.45 7.04 6.96
N ASN A 28 5.51 7.79 6.72
CA ASN A 28 6.19 8.58 7.75
C ASN A 28 5.32 9.74 8.26
N GLN A 29 4.45 10.28 7.40
CA GLN A 29 3.56 11.39 7.73
C GLN A 29 2.14 10.94 8.12
N ARG A 30 1.93 9.64 8.33
CA ARG A 30 0.62 9.04 8.65
C ARG A 30 -0.11 9.70 9.82
N ASN A 31 0.65 10.15 10.83
CA ASN A 31 0.10 10.79 12.02
C ASN A 31 -0.28 12.28 11.80
N SER A 32 0.25 12.92 10.75
CA SER A 32 0.14 14.37 10.52
C SER A 32 -1.12 14.80 9.76
N LYS A 33 -2.10 13.91 9.54
CA LYS A 33 -3.33 14.17 8.76
C LYS A 33 -3.06 14.89 7.43
N MET A 34 -2.01 14.47 6.71
CA MET A 34 -1.60 15.13 5.47
C MET A 34 -2.67 15.04 4.37
N ASN A 35 -2.98 16.16 3.71
CA ASN A 35 -3.92 16.18 2.58
C ASN A 35 -3.21 16.01 1.23
N ILE A 36 -3.98 15.70 0.19
CA ILE A 36 -3.44 15.45 -1.16
C ILE A 36 -2.65 16.63 -1.73
N ASN A 37 -3.05 17.87 -1.43
CA ASN A 37 -2.38 19.06 -1.94
C ASN A 37 -0.98 19.22 -1.31
N GLN A 38 -0.85 18.85 -0.04
CA GLN A 38 0.45 18.84 0.64
C GLN A 38 1.38 17.80 0.01
N VAL A 39 0.89 16.58 -0.27
CA VAL A 39 1.69 15.54 -0.93
C VAL A 39 2.11 15.98 -2.34
N LYS A 40 1.21 16.64 -3.08
CA LYS A 40 1.49 17.15 -4.42
C LYS A 40 2.62 18.20 -4.47
N ASN A 41 2.88 18.88 -3.35
CA ASN A 41 3.94 19.87 -3.25
C ASN A 41 5.29 19.28 -2.83
N THR A 42 5.38 17.97 -2.55
CA THR A 42 6.65 17.36 -2.13
C THR A 42 7.51 16.93 -3.32
N ALA A 43 8.81 16.81 -3.07
CA ALA A 43 9.77 16.42 -4.09
C ALA A 43 9.52 15.00 -4.62
N GLU A 44 9.03 14.09 -3.77
CA GLU A 44 8.75 12.70 -4.11
C GLU A 44 7.62 12.58 -5.15
N TYR A 45 6.54 13.33 -4.94
CA TYR A 45 5.45 13.37 -5.92
C TYR A 45 5.91 13.98 -7.24
N GLN A 46 6.63 15.11 -7.19
CA GLN A 46 7.13 15.76 -8.41
C GLN A 46 8.11 14.85 -9.17
N ALA A 47 8.98 14.11 -8.48
CA ALA A 47 9.86 13.13 -9.09
C ALA A 47 9.08 12.00 -9.78
N CYS A 48 8.00 11.51 -9.15
CA CYS A 48 7.13 10.48 -9.72
C CYS A 48 6.42 10.97 -11.00
N ILE A 49 5.81 12.17 -10.97
CA ILE A 49 5.11 12.73 -12.13
C ILE A 49 6.07 13.13 -13.26
N ASN A 50 7.25 13.62 -12.94
CA ASN A 50 8.26 13.94 -13.97
C ASN A 50 8.71 12.68 -14.72
N LYS A 51 8.75 11.53 -14.03
CA LYS A 51 9.10 10.25 -14.65
C LYS A 51 7.94 9.62 -15.41
N TYR A 52 6.71 9.78 -14.91
CA TYR A 52 5.50 9.22 -15.50
C TYR A 52 4.44 10.30 -15.78
N PRO A 53 4.73 11.28 -16.66
CA PRO A 53 3.85 12.44 -16.87
C PRO A 53 2.47 12.03 -17.38
N ASN A 54 2.41 11.00 -18.22
CA ASN A 54 1.17 10.46 -18.79
C ASN A 54 0.31 9.72 -17.76
N TRP A 55 0.87 9.36 -16.60
CA TRP A 55 0.18 8.58 -15.56
C TRP A 55 -0.26 9.46 -14.40
N LYS A 56 -0.17 10.78 -14.53
CA LYS A 56 -0.52 11.72 -13.46
C LYS A 56 -1.87 11.45 -12.82
N ASN A 57 -2.91 11.18 -13.63
CA ASN A 57 -4.24 10.90 -13.11
C ASN A 57 -4.28 9.59 -12.32
N LEU A 58 -3.58 8.55 -12.77
CA LEU A 58 -3.49 7.27 -12.06
C LEU A 58 -2.76 7.43 -10.72
N VAL A 59 -1.66 8.20 -10.71
CA VAL A 59 -0.90 8.51 -9.49
C VAL A 59 -1.75 9.33 -8.52
N ASP A 60 -2.55 10.28 -9.02
CA ASP A 60 -3.45 11.10 -8.21
C ASP A 60 -4.57 10.27 -7.55
N GLU A 61 -5.16 9.31 -8.26
CA GLU A 61 -6.15 8.41 -7.66
C GLU A 61 -5.51 7.46 -6.65
N ALA A 62 -4.36 6.85 -7.00
CA ALA A 62 -3.60 6.00 -6.08
C ALA A 62 -3.21 6.75 -4.80
N LEU A 63 -2.91 8.04 -4.88
CA LEU A 63 -2.63 8.90 -3.73
C LEU A 63 -3.82 9.06 -2.78
N LYS A 64 -5.04 9.19 -3.32
CA LYS A 64 -6.24 9.27 -2.47
C LYS A 64 -6.44 7.97 -1.71
N ASP A 65 -6.30 6.84 -2.40
CA ASP A 65 -6.42 5.51 -1.81
C ASP A 65 -5.35 5.29 -0.74
N MET A 66 -4.08 5.61 -1.03
CA MET A 66 -2.99 5.53 -0.07
C MET A 66 -3.23 6.41 1.17
N LEU A 67 -3.68 7.66 1.00
CA LEU A 67 -3.97 8.56 2.12
C LEU A 67 -5.17 8.11 2.96
N PHE A 68 -6.14 7.44 2.34
CA PHE A 68 -7.26 6.83 3.06
C PHE A 68 -6.79 5.58 3.82
N ASP A 69 -6.07 4.70 3.15
CA ASP A 69 -5.63 3.42 3.69
C ASP A 69 -4.57 3.57 4.78
N VAL A 70 -3.64 4.51 4.68
CA VAL A 70 -2.60 4.72 5.71
C VAL A 70 -3.19 5.09 7.08
N ARG A 71 -4.41 5.65 7.10
CA ARG A 71 -5.14 6.01 8.33
C ARG A 71 -6.01 4.88 8.85
N ASN A 72 -6.35 3.93 7.99
CA ASN A 72 -7.36 2.91 8.25
C ASN A 72 -6.83 1.48 8.04
N PHE A 73 -5.51 1.29 7.88
CA PHE A 73 -4.93 -0.02 7.57
C PHE A 73 -5.18 -1.05 8.69
N GLN A 74 -5.28 -0.61 9.94
CA GLN A 74 -5.60 -1.51 11.05
C GLN A 74 -7.07 -1.95 11.09
N SER A 75 -7.95 -1.32 10.28
CA SER A 75 -9.39 -1.56 10.34
C SER A 75 -9.83 -2.93 9.80
N HIS A 76 -8.97 -3.63 9.07
CA HIS A 76 -9.32 -4.88 8.38
C HIS A 76 -8.85 -6.14 9.11
N GLY A 77 -8.32 -6.02 10.33
CA GLY A 77 -7.92 -7.15 11.18
C GLY A 77 -7.00 -8.16 10.48
N TYR A 78 -5.68 -7.91 10.49
CA TYR A 78 -4.70 -8.86 9.96
C TYR A 78 -3.95 -9.59 11.06
N THR A 79 -3.32 -10.71 10.70
CA THR A 79 -2.37 -11.43 11.55
C THR A 79 -1.06 -11.62 10.80
N VAL A 80 0.04 -11.78 11.54
CA VAL A 80 1.35 -12.13 10.96
C VAL A 80 1.55 -13.63 11.16
N LYS A 81 1.75 -14.37 10.06
CA LYS A 81 2.07 -15.80 10.08
C LYS A 81 3.18 -16.08 9.09
N ASN A 82 4.21 -16.80 9.52
CA ASN A 82 5.37 -17.19 8.70
C ASN A 82 6.05 -16.00 7.98
N GLY A 83 6.16 -14.84 8.64
CA GLY A 83 6.74 -13.64 8.02
C GLY A 83 5.86 -13.02 6.92
N GLN A 84 4.56 -13.31 6.89
CA GLN A 84 3.63 -12.76 5.92
C GLN A 84 2.38 -12.21 6.62
N ILE A 85 1.84 -11.12 6.08
CA ILE A 85 0.50 -10.64 6.45
C ILE A 85 -0.53 -11.66 5.92
N ALA A 86 -1.35 -12.16 6.84
CA ALA A 86 -2.40 -13.12 6.57
C ALA A 86 -3.73 -12.65 7.16
N TYR A 87 -4.81 -13.22 6.66
CA TYR A 87 -6.17 -12.84 7.00
C TYR A 87 -6.96 -14.08 7.45
N ILE A 88 -7.99 -13.86 8.26
CA ILE A 88 -8.91 -14.90 8.68
C ILE A 88 -10.19 -14.72 7.87
N GLU A 89 -10.48 -15.65 6.97
CA GLU A 89 -11.78 -15.74 6.31
C GLU A 89 -12.51 -17.00 6.76
N GLN A 90 -13.71 -16.80 7.31
CA GLN A 90 -14.51 -17.83 7.98
C GLN A 90 -13.71 -18.44 9.14
N ASP A 91 -12.95 -19.50 8.89
CA ASP A 91 -12.07 -20.17 9.87
C ASP A 91 -10.67 -20.48 9.32
N ASN A 92 -10.36 -20.03 8.09
CA ASN A 92 -9.10 -20.33 7.42
C ASN A 92 -8.17 -19.12 7.42
N VAL A 93 -6.89 -19.38 7.68
CA VAL A 93 -5.83 -18.40 7.44
C VAL A 93 -5.53 -18.38 5.94
N VAL A 94 -5.78 -17.25 5.30
CA VAL A 94 -5.56 -17.04 3.87
C VAL A 94 -4.47 -16.00 3.63
N TYR A 95 -3.60 -16.30 2.66
CA TYR A 95 -2.42 -15.49 2.31
C TYR A 95 -2.51 -14.90 0.88
N ASN A 96 -3.48 -15.37 0.10
CA ASN A 96 -3.67 -15.01 -1.31
C ASN A 96 -4.62 -13.82 -1.51
N ILE A 97 -5.04 -13.16 -0.43
CA ILE A 97 -5.86 -11.94 -0.50
C ILE A 97 -5.03 -10.73 -0.12
N SER A 98 -5.31 -9.60 -0.76
CA SER A 98 -4.70 -8.30 -0.47
C SER A 98 -5.80 -7.24 -0.48
N TYR A 99 -5.80 -6.39 0.54
CA TYR A 99 -6.65 -5.21 0.67
C TYR A 99 -5.91 -3.96 0.20
N GLY A 100 -5.22 -4.08 -0.94
CA GLY A 100 -4.52 -2.96 -1.60
C GLY A 100 -3.45 -2.34 -0.71
N TYR A 101 -3.49 -1.01 -0.55
CA TYR A 101 -2.48 -0.29 0.22
C TYR A 101 -2.59 -0.57 1.73
N LYS A 102 -3.74 -1.04 2.23
CA LYS A 102 -3.84 -1.44 3.64
C LYS A 102 -2.92 -2.61 3.97
N THR A 103 -2.84 -3.61 3.08
CA THR A 103 -1.89 -4.72 3.20
C THR A 103 -0.45 -4.22 3.16
N LEU A 104 -0.14 -3.29 2.25
CA LEU A 104 1.19 -2.67 2.15
C LEU A 104 1.58 -1.95 3.45
N PHE A 105 0.68 -1.14 4.01
CA PHE A 105 0.93 -0.42 5.26
C PHE A 105 0.98 -1.35 6.48
N ALA A 106 0.25 -2.47 6.47
CA ALA A 106 0.40 -3.51 7.47
C ALA A 106 1.82 -4.12 7.46
N TYR A 107 2.39 -4.38 6.28
CA TYR A 107 3.81 -4.81 6.19
C TYR A 107 4.76 -3.76 6.77
N LEU A 108 4.61 -2.48 6.39
CA LEU A 108 5.48 -1.41 6.92
C LEU A 108 5.36 -1.28 8.44
N HIS A 109 4.14 -1.40 8.98
CA HIS A 109 3.88 -1.38 10.42
C HIS A 109 4.62 -2.50 11.15
N GLU A 110 4.50 -3.73 10.66
CA GLU A 110 5.14 -4.87 11.31
C GLU A 110 6.66 -4.88 11.14
N HIS A 111 7.18 -4.40 10.01
CA HIS A 111 8.61 -4.18 9.83
C HIS A 111 9.16 -3.18 10.85
N GLU A 112 8.49 -2.04 11.07
CA GLU A 112 8.89 -1.07 12.13
C GLU A 112 8.82 -1.66 13.54
N LYS A 113 7.84 -2.54 13.79
CA LYS A 113 7.60 -3.11 15.12
C LYS A 113 8.54 -4.27 15.47
N SER A 114 8.90 -5.10 14.48
CA SER A 114 9.57 -6.38 14.73
C SER A 114 10.98 -6.48 14.17
N ASN A 115 11.46 -5.56 13.33
CA ASN A 115 12.73 -5.68 12.59
C ASN A 115 12.89 -6.99 11.78
N GLU A 116 11.86 -7.83 11.70
CA GLU A 116 11.86 -9.14 11.05
C GLU A 116 10.51 -9.40 10.38
N ILE A 117 10.25 -8.70 9.27
CA ILE A 117 9.39 -9.11 8.15
C ILE A 117 10.01 -8.53 6.87
#